data_AF-T1DGC6-F1
#
_entry.id   AF-T1DGC6-F1
#
_cell.length_a   1.000
_cell.length_b   1.000
_cell.length_c   1.000
_cell.angle_alpha   90.00
_cell.angle_beta   90.00
_cell.angle_gamma   90.00
#
_symmetry.space_group_name_H-M   'P 1'
#
loop_
_entity.id
_entity.type
_entity.pdbx_description
1 polymer ?
#
loop_
_entity_poly.entity_id
_entity_poly.type
_entity_poly.pdbx_seq_one_letter_code
_entity_poly.pdbx_strand_id
1 'polypeptide(L)'
;MARVLRLDVGDALTVFDGEGAEYFARVAAVARGEVRIVPGQRRANERESSLRLTLVQGVSRGERMDWVVQKAVELGVTRIVPVLTERSVVRLDAAQARSKQRHW
;
A
#
# COMPACT_ATOMS: atom_id res chain seq x y z
N MET A 1 -3.21 10.89 8.90
CA MET A 1 -2.76 10.19 10.14
C MET A 1 -3.42 10.77 11.39
N ALA A 2 -3.18 12.04 11.76
CA ALA A 2 -3.75 12.62 12.99
C ALA A 2 -5.28 12.56 13.13
N ARG A 3 -6.05 12.72 12.03
CA ARG A 3 -7.52 12.64 12.09
C ARG A 3 -8.07 11.23 12.36
N VAL A 4 -7.42 10.20 11.83
CA VAL A 4 -7.92 8.81 11.87
C VAL A 4 -7.32 8.07 13.05
N LEU A 5 -5.99 8.10 13.17
CA LEU A 5 -5.25 7.44 14.23
C LEU A 5 -5.20 8.25 15.53
N ARG A 6 -5.64 9.53 15.51
CA ARG A 6 -5.67 10.43 16.67
C ARG A 6 -4.32 10.54 17.38
N LEU A 7 -3.26 10.66 16.60
CA LEU A 7 -1.89 10.77 17.09
C LEU A 7 -1.68 12.11 17.81
N ASP A 8 -0.97 12.06 18.93
CA ASP A 8 -0.52 13.19 19.74
C ASP A 8 1.01 13.36 19.69
N VAL A 9 1.50 14.50 20.16
CA VAL A 9 2.94 14.77 20.27
C VAL A 9 3.58 13.77 21.23
N GLY A 10 4.67 13.14 20.79
CA GLY A 10 5.39 12.11 21.54
C GLY A 10 5.08 10.68 21.13
N ASP A 11 3.98 10.46 20.40
CA ASP A 11 3.58 9.13 19.93
C ASP A 11 4.65 8.50 19.04
N ALA A 12 4.87 7.21 19.22
CA ALA A 12 5.78 6.42 18.41
C ALA A 12 5.06 5.86 17.19
N LEU A 13 5.74 5.88 16.04
CA LEU A 13 5.29 5.24 14.82
C LEU A 13 6.46 4.64 14.05
N THR A 14 6.18 3.64 13.22
CA THR A 14 7.16 3.15 12.25
C THR A 14 6.82 3.75 10.90
N VAL A 15 7.82 4.35 10.25
CA VAL A 15 7.72 4.81 8.86
C VAL A 15 8.64 3.98 7.98
N PHE A 16 8.26 3.76 6.73
CA PHE A 16 9.03 3.01 5.75
C PHE A 16 9.12 3.80 4.44
N ASP A 17 10.20 3.61 3.69
CA ASP A 17 10.46 4.30 2.41
C ASP A 17 9.99 3.49 1.18
N GLY A 18 9.63 2.22 1.36
CA GLY A 18 9.27 1.32 0.26
C GLY A 18 10.47 0.72 -0.47
N GLU A 19 11.69 1.06 -0.06
CA GLU A 19 12.95 0.52 -0.61
C GLU A 19 13.60 -0.49 0.35
N GLY A 20 12.89 -0.85 1.42
CA GLY A 20 13.29 -1.88 2.39
C GLY A 20 13.90 -1.32 3.67
N ALA A 21 13.79 -0.02 3.95
CA ALA A 21 14.14 0.54 5.25
C ALA A 21 12.90 0.94 6.07
N GLU A 22 12.99 0.70 7.37
CA GLU A 22 12.02 1.17 8.37
C GLU A 22 12.72 2.07 9.39
N TYR A 23 12.01 3.06 9.90
CA TYR A 23 12.52 4.01 10.90
C TYR A 23 11.53 4.11 12.05
N PHE A 24 12.00 3.91 13.28
CA PHE A 24 11.21 4.26 14.46
C PHE A 24 11.21 5.77 14.61
N ALA A 25 10.07 6.39 14.34
CA ALA A 25 9.89 7.83 14.41
C ALA A 25 9.02 8.21 15.62
N ARG A 26 9.12 9.47 16.02
CA ARG A 26 8.23 10.10 17.00
C ARG A 26 7.55 11.32 16.42
N VAL A 27 6.29 11.53 16.80
CA VAL A 27 5.55 12.75 16.46
C VAL A 27 6.16 13.94 17.21
N ALA A 28 6.65 14.93 16.46
CA ALA A 28 7.21 16.15 17.01
C ALA A 28 6.18 17.29 17.06
N ALA A 29 5.24 17.32 16.11
CA ALA A 29 4.15 18.30 16.10
C ALA A 29 2.94 17.78 15.34
N VAL A 30 1.75 18.21 15.78
CA VAL A 30 0.48 17.95 15.10
C VAL A 30 -0.21 19.28 14.83
N ALA A 31 -0.55 19.52 13.58
CA ALA A 31 -1.32 20.68 13.13
C ALA A 31 -2.47 20.23 12.22
N ARG A 32 -3.37 21.15 11.88
CA ARG A 32 -4.49 20.84 10.99
C ARG A 32 -3.98 20.44 9.60
N GLY A 33 -4.03 19.15 9.31
CA GLY A 33 -3.61 18.59 8.01
C GLY A 33 -2.13 18.27 7.89
N GLU A 34 -1.32 18.52 8.94
CA GLU A 34 0.13 18.30 8.92
C GLU A 34 0.55 17.56 10.19
N VAL A 35 1.44 16.57 10.05
CA VAL A 35 2.10 15.88 11.16
C VAL A 35 3.58 15.89 10.89
N ARG A 36 4.37 16.44 11.80
CA ARG A 36 5.83 16.43 11.72
C ARG A 36 6.36 15.32 12.59
N ILE A 37 7.31 14.57 12.05
CA ILE A 37 7.94 13.45 12.74
C ILE A 37 9.45 13.62 12.72
N VAL A 38 10.11 13.07 13.73
CA VAL A 38 11.57 12.93 13.76
C VAL A 38 11.90 11.45 13.56
N PRO A 39 12.54 11.07 12.44
CA PRO A 39 12.97 9.69 12.24
C PRO A 39 14.11 9.35 13.21
N GLY A 40 13.98 8.20 13.87
CA GLY A 40 15.02 7.63 14.71
C GLY A 40 15.82 6.57 13.97
N GLN A 41 16.13 5.47 14.66
CA GLN A 41 17.03 4.43 14.15
C GLN A 41 16.44 3.72 12.91
N ARG A 42 17.27 3.60 11.88
CA ARG A 42 17.00 2.77 10.69
C ARG A 42 17.09 1.29 11.03
N ARG A 43 16.15 0.49 10.54
CA ARG A 43 16.18 -0.97 10.50
C ARG A 43 15.95 -1.48 9.09
N ALA A 44 16.59 -2.60 8.74
CA ALA A 44 16.32 -3.30 7.49
C ALA A 44 14.96 -4.03 7.59
N ASN A 45 14.19 -4.02 6.50
CA ASN A 45 12.99 -4.84 6.36
C ASN A 45 13.40 -6.26 5.91
N GLU A 46 13.21 -7.25 6.77
CA GLU A 46 13.53 -8.66 6.52
C GLU A 46 12.28 -9.52 6.25
N ARG A 47 11.11 -8.90 6.04
CA ARG A 47 9.83 -9.61 5.89
C ARG A 47 9.54 -10.05 4.45
N GLU A 48 10.34 -9.62 3.49
CA GLU A 48 10.16 -9.95 2.09
C GLU A 48 10.51 -11.42 1.79
N SER A 49 9.70 -12.04 0.93
CA SER A 49 9.98 -13.39 0.44
C SER A 49 11.20 -13.39 -0.49
N SER A 50 12.03 -14.43 -0.42
CA SER A 50 13.10 -14.66 -1.41
C SER A 50 12.55 -15.04 -2.79
N LEU A 51 11.30 -15.53 -2.86
CA LEU A 51 10.62 -15.85 -4.11
C LEU A 51 9.96 -14.61 -4.69
N ARG A 52 10.40 -14.21 -5.89
CA ARG A 52 9.75 -13.13 -6.64
C ARG A 52 8.53 -13.63 -7.39
N LEU A 53 7.34 -13.23 -6.94
CA LEU A 53 6.08 -13.65 -7.55
C LEU A 53 5.43 -12.48 -8.29
N THR A 54 5.11 -12.70 -9.57
CA THR A 54 4.27 -11.80 -10.37
C THR A 54 2.89 -12.41 -10.56
N LEU A 55 1.86 -11.78 -10.00
CA LEU A 55 0.48 -12.20 -10.13
C LEU A 55 -0.16 -11.51 -11.34
N VAL A 56 -0.50 -12.28 -12.37
CA VAL A 56 -1.31 -11.80 -13.49
C VAL A 56 -2.78 -12.06 -13.16
N GLN A 57 -3.54 -11.00 -12.89
CA GLN A 57 -4.89 -11.09 -12.36
C GLN A 57 -5.92 -10.52 -13.35
N GLY A 58 -6.89 -11.35 -13.75
CA GLY A 58 -8.05 -10.88 -14.50
C GLY A 58 -8.88 -9.89 -13.69
N VAL A 59 -9.14 -8.71 -14.25
CA VAL A 59 -9.92 -7.65 -13.56
C VAL A 59 -11.32 -8.18 -13.23
N SER A 60 -11.68 -8.13 -11.96
CA SER A 60 -12.95 -8.61 -11.41
C SER A 60 -13.89 -7.45 -11.05
N ARG A 61 -15.21 -7.69 -11.04
CA ARG A 61 -16.21 -6.69 -10.61
C ARG A 61 -16.27 -6.59 -9.08
N GLY A 62 -16.68 -5.41 -8.62
CA GLY A 62 -16.92 -5.13 -7.21
C GLY A 62 -15.65 -5.21 -6.36
N GLU A 63 -15.82 -5.62 -5.11
CA GLU A 63 -14.77 -5.65 -4.07
C GLU A 63 -13.80 -6.82 -4.21
N ARG A 64 -14.06 -7.76 -5.13
CA ARG A 64 -13.22 -8.94 -5.31
C ARG A 64 -11.79 -8.57 -5.71
N MET A 65 -11.63 -7.54 -6.53
CA MET A 65 -10.29 -7.09 -6.93
C MET A 65 -9.55 -6.46 -5.75
N ASP A 66 -10.24 -5.69 -4.91
CA ASP A 66 -9.67 -5.08 -3.71
C ASP A 66 -9.20 -6.15 -2.71
N TRP A 67 -10.01 -7.21 -2.53
CA TRP A 67 -9.63 -8.38 -1.74
C TRP A 67 -8.39 -9.09 -2.29
N VAL A 68 -8.30 -9.28 -3.62
CA VAL A 68 -7.13 -9.92 -4.24
C VAL A 68 -5.87 -9.08 -4.04
N VAL A 69 -5.95 -7.76 -4.22
CA VAL A 69 -4.80 -6.86 -4.01
C VAL A 69 -4.33 -6.94 -2.56
N GLN A 70 -5.26 -6.82 -1.60
CA GLN A 70 -4.94 -6.94 -0.18
C GLN A 70 -4.25 -8.27 0.15
N LYS A 71 -4.85 -9.40 -0.25
CA LYS A 71 -4.33 -10.72 0.11
C LYS A 71 -3.05 -11.09 -0.64
N ALA A 72 -2.89 -10.66 -1.88
CA ALA A 72 -1.65 -10.88 -2.60
C ALA A 72 -0.49 -10.13 -1.96
N VAL A 73 -0.69 -8.88 -1.51
CA VAL A 73 0.34 -8.11 -0.77
C VAL A 73 0.65 -8.75 0.58
N GLU A 74 -0.36 -9.14 1.36
CA GLU A 74 -0.16 -9.85 2.64
C GLU A 74 0.61 -11.18 2.47
N LEU A 75 0.49 -11.84 1.31
CA LEU A 75 1.21 -13.07 0.96
C LEU A 75 2.59 -12.84 0.33
N GLY A 76 3.05 -11.59 0.21
CA GLY A 76 4.38 -11.26 -0.29
C GLY A 76 4.51 -11.26 -1.81
N VAL A 77 3.44 -10.93 -2.55
CA VAL A 77 3.55 -10.72 -4.01
C VAL A 77 4.48 -9.54 -4.30
N THR A 78 5.39 -9.73 -5.26
CA THR A 78 6.31 -8.66 -5.68
C THR A 78 5.68 -7.71 -6.68
N ARG A 79 4.78 -8.23 -7.54
CA ARG A 79 4.14 -7.45 -8.60
C ARG A 79 2.76 -7.99 -8.94
N ILE A 80 1.79 -7.11 -9.09
CA ILE A 80 0.46 -7.45 -9.61
C ILE A 80 0.29 -6.81 -10.99
N VAL A 81 -0.21 -7.59 -11.95
CA VAL A 81 -0.51 -7.15 -13.32
C VAL A 81 -2.00 -7.37 -13.59
N PRO A 82 -2.84 -6.33 -13.43
CA PRO A 82 -4.23 -6.41 -13.81
C PRO A 82 -4.35 -6.57 -15.34
N VAL A 83 -5.11 -7.58 -15.79
CA VAL A 83 -5.34 -7.83 -17.21
C VAL A 83 -6.83 -7.85 -17.53
N LEU A 84 -7.20 -7.22 -18.66
CA LEU A 84 -8.50 -7.42 -19.28
C LEU A 84 -8.42 -8.65 -20.17
N THR A 85 -9.24 -9.65 -19.88
CA THR A 85 -9.31 -10.90 -20.65
C THR A 85 -10.60 -10.94 -21.47
N GLU A 86 -10.64 -11.79 -22.49
CA GLU A 86 -11.78 -11.92 -23.42
C GLU A 86 -13.12 -12.11 -22.70
N ARG A 87 -13.13 -12.92 -21.62
CA ARG A 87 -14.32 -13.23 -20.83
C ARG A 87 -14.49 -12.33 -19.60
N SER A 88 -13.71 -11.24 -19.50
CA SER A 88 -13.87 -10.30 -18.39
C SER A 88 -15.21 -9.59 -18.51
N VAL A 89 -16.01 -9.70 -17.45
CA VAL A 89 -17.27 -8.97 -17.33
C VAL A 89 -17.04 -7.47 -17.14
N VAL A 90 -15.82 -7.03 -16.81
CA VAL A 90 -15.49 -5.61 -16.64
C VAL A 90 -15.00 -5.05 -17.97
N ARG A 91 -15.66 -3.99 -18.44
CA ARG A 91 -15.14 -3.15 -19.52
C ARG A 91 -14.79 -1.81 -18.92
N LEU A 92 -13.52 -1.44 -18.98
CA LEU A 92 -13.02 -0.15 -18.51
C LEU A 92 -12.50 0.63 -19.71
N ASP A 93 -12.90 1.89 -19.82
CA ASP A 93 -12.16 2.83 -20.65
C ASP A 93 -10.80 3.18 -19.99
N ALA A 94 -9.96 3.93 -20.71
CA ALA A 94 -8.64 4.29 -20.23
C ALA A 94 -8.66 5.16 -18.95
N ALA A 95 -9.67 6.01 -18.77
CA ALA A 95 -9.79 6.86 -17.59
C ALA A 95 -10.23 6.04 -16.35
N GLN A 96 -11.18 5.13 -16.54
CA GLN A 96 -11.65 4.20 -15.53
C GLN A 96 -10.54 3.24 -15.11
N ALA A 97 -9.77 2.71 -16.07
CA ALA A 97 -8.61 1.85 -15.79
C ALA A 97 -7.56 2.57 -14.93
N ARG A 98 -7.20 3.82 -15.27
CA ARG A 98 -6.28 4.63 -14.46
C ARG A 98 -6.84 4.94 -13.07
N SER A 99 -8.14 5.18 -12.96
CA SER A 99 -8.79 5.44 -11.67
C SER A 99 -8.72 4.21 -10.77
N LYS A 100 -9.01 3.02 -11.31
CA LYS A 100 -8.89 1.75 -10.59
C LYS A 100 -7.44 1.44 -10.21
N GLN A 101 -6.50 1.67 -11.10
CA GLN A 101 -5.07 1.47 -10.80
C GLN A 101 -4.55 2.39 -9.69
N ARG A 102 -5.10 3.59 -9.49
CA ARG A 102 -4.72 4.46 -8.36
C ARG A 102 -5.39 4.06 -7.04
N HIS A 103 -6.54 3.38 -7.13
CA HIS A 103 -7.26 2.91 -5.95
C HIS A 103 -6.60 1.68 -5.34
N TRP A 104 -6.04 0.80 -6.19
CA TRP A 104 -5.25 -0.37 -5.82
C TRP A 104 -3.79 -0.02 -5.57
#